data_AF-A0A3L7PI88-F1
#
_entry.id   AF-A0A3L7PI88-F1
#
_cell.length_a   1.000
_cell.length_b   1.000
_cell.length_c   1.000
_cell.angle_alpha   90.00
_cell.angle_beta   90.00
_cell.angle_gamma   90.00
#
_symmetry.space_group_name_H-M   'P 1'
#
loop_
_entity.id
_entity.type
_entity.pdbx_description
1 polymer ?
#
loop_
_entity_poly.entity_id
_entity_poly.type
_entity_poly.pdbx_seq_one_letter_code
_entity_poly.pdbx_strand_id
1 'polypeptide(L)'
;MFSRCVVLFAACLAIVLTVKAEELTEPPISEADREYWSFRPLVRPDVPALQTGAAANPIDVFLERRLRESGLVALGRADRATLLRRVTFDLIGLPPTPDEIASFLNDAAPEAFERVVDRLLASPCYGERWGQ
;
A
#
# COMPACT_ATOMS: atom_id res chain seq x y z
N MET A 1 6.44 2.50 64.38
CA MET A 1 6.58 3.22 63.09
C MET A 1 7.58 2.57 62.12
N PHE A 2 8.46 1.65 62.55
CA PHE A 2 9.49 1.04 61.70
C PHE A 2 9.09 -0.26 60.96
N SER A 3 7.99 -0.92 61.35
CA SER A 3 7.67 -2.27 60.85
C SER A 3 6.94 -2.29 59.50
N ARG A 4 6.23 -1.20 59.13
CA ARG A 4 5.47 -1.14 57.86
C ARG A 4 6.32 -0.72 56.65
N CYS A 5 7.47 -0.08 56.86
CA CYS A 5 8.41 0.27 55.79
C CYS A 5 9.25 -0.91 55.29
N VAL A 6 9.59 -1.87 56.17
CA VAL A 6 10.40 -3.05 55.79
C VAL A 6 9.59 -4.02 54.91
N VAL A 7 8.29 -4.17 55.17
CA VAL A 7 7.41 -5.06 54.41
C VAL A 7 7.16 -4.54 52.98
N LEU A 8 7.03 -3.22 52.80
CA LEU A 8 6.87 -2.59 51.48
C LEU A 8 8.15 -2.65 50.63
N PHE A 9 9.33 -2.56 51.26
CA PHE A 9 10.61 -2.70 50.55
C PHE A 9 10.92 -4.16 50.15
N ALA A 10 10.59 -5.13 51.02
CA ALA A 10 10.78 -6.56 50.72
C ALA A 10 9.86 -7.07 49.61
N ALA A 11 8.63 -6.55 49.51
CA ALA A 11 7.70 -6.90 48.45
C ALA A 11 8.16 -6.41 47.07
N CYS A 12 8.74 -5.21 46.96
CA CYS A 12 9.34 -4.74 45.71
C CYS A 12 10.61 -5.52 45.33
N LEU A 13 11.46 -5.89 46.29
CA LEU A 13 12.67 -6.68 46.02
C LEU A 13 12.35 -8.08 45.48
N ALA A 14 11.28 -8.72 45.96
CA ALA A 14 10.82 -10.02 45.47
C ALA A 14 10.21 -9.95 44.06
N ILE A 15 9.49 -8.87 43.73
CA ILE A 15 8.90 -8.69 42.39
C ILE A 15 9.98 -8.46 41.33
N VAL A 16 11.07 -7.75 41.66
CA VAL A 16 12.19 -7.52 40.72
C VAL A 16 13.01 -8.79 40.44
N LEU A 17 13.10 -9.73 41.39
CA LEU A 17 13.89 -10.97 41.26
C LEU A 17 13.21 -12.08 40.44
N THR A 18 11.97 -11.87 39.97
CA THR A 18 11.19 -12.90 39.28
C THR A 18 10.87 -12.56 37.82
N VAL A 19 11.65 -11.68 37.18
CA VAL A 19 11.69 -11.63 35.72
C VAL A 19 12.57 -12.79 35.26
N LYS A 20 11.98 -13.97 35.08
CA LYS A 20 12.63 -15.02 34.30
C LYS A 20 12.80 -14.47 32.89
N ALA A 21 14.03 -14.44 32.37
CA ALA A 21 14.26 -14.31 30.95
C ALA A 21 13.53 -15.48 30.29
N GLU A 22 12.38 -15.20 29.69
CA GLU A 22 11.70 -16.16 28.85
C GLU A 22 12.61 -16.35 27.63
N GLU A 23 13.30 -17.48 27.63
CA GLU A 23 14.22 -17.85 26.56
C GLU A 23 13.40 -17.91 25.27
N LEU A 24 13.65 -16.97 24.37
CA LEU A 24 12.96 -16.88 23.08
C LEU A 24 13.26 -18.17 22.30
N THR A 25 12.35 -19.12 22.43
CA THR A 25 12.46 -20.42 21.77
C THR A 25 11.76 -20.28 20.43
N GLU A 26 12.55 -20.04 19.38
CA GLU A 26 12.00 -20.00 18.03
C GLU A 26 11.48 -21.41 17.67
N PRO A 27 10.20 -21.55 17.26
CA PRO A 27 9.69 -22.83 16.82
C PRO A 27 10.48 -23.29 15.58
N PRO A 28 10.75 -24.60 15.44
CA PRO A 28 11.45 -25.11 14.26
C PRO A 28 10.63 -24.82 13.00
N ILE A 29 11.31 -24.44 11.92
CA ILE A 29 10.69 -24.19 10.61
C ILE A 29 9.95 -25.46 10.16
N SER A 30 8.63 -25.36 10.06
CA SER A 30 7.75 -26.44 9.63
C SER A 30 7.72 -26.58 8.11
N GLU A 31 7.11 -27.66 7.60
CA GLU A 31 6.86 -27.79 6.16
C GLU A 31 5.90 -26.72 5.64
N ALA A 32 4.89 -26.34 6.43
CA ALA A 32 3.94 -25.28 6.06
C ALA A 32 4.64 -23.92 5.90
N ASP A 33 5.65 -23.62 6.72
CA ASP A 33 6.46 -22.39 6.57
C ASP A 33 7.23 -22.37 5.25
N ARG A 34 7.66 -23.55 4.77
CA ARG A 34 8.36 -23.69 3.48
C ARG A 34 7.41 -23.58 2.28
N GLU A 35 6.12 -23.82 2.48
CA GLU A 35 5.07 -23.67 1.46
C GLU A 35 4.56 -22.23 1.31
N TYR A 36 5.04 -21.31 2.14
CA TYR A 36 4.64 -19.91 2.07
C TYR A 36 4.90 -19.32 0.67
N TRP A 37 3.98 -18.46 0.21
CA TRP A 37 3.92 -18.04 -1.19
C TRP A 37 5.22 -17.41 -1.72
N SER A 38 6.01 -16.75 -0.86
CA SER A 38 7.27 -16.08 -1.22
C SER A 38 8.44 -17.04 -1.42
N PHE A 39 8.38 -18.27 -0.89
CA PHE A 39 9.42 -19.29 -1.05
C PHE A 39 9.16 -20.23 -2.22
N ARG A 40 7.97 -20.13 -2.82
CA ARG A 40 7.61 -20.95 -3.98
C ARG A 40 8.14 -20.33 -5.27
N PRO A 41 8.55 -21.15 -6.25
CA PRO A 41 8.97 -20.64 -7.55
C PRO A 41 7.80 -19.92 -8.24
N LEU A 42 8.09 -18.77 -8.83
CA LEU A 42 7.13 -18.01 -9.62
C LEU A 42 6.81 -18.75 -10.92
N VAL A 43 5.54 -19.05 -11.13
CA VAL A 43 5.02 -19.64 -12.38
C VAL A 43 4.21 -18.57 -13.10
N ARG A 44 4.46 -18.39 -14.40
CA ARG A 44 3.67 -17.46 -15.23
C ARG A 44 2.37 -18.14 -15.64
N PRO A 45 1.20 -17.63 -15.22
CA PRO A 45 -0.08 -18.19 -15.63
C PRO A 45 -0.42 -17.79 -17.07
N ASP A 46 -1.18 -18.64 -17.75
CA ASP A 46 -1.72 -18.31 -19.07
C ASP A 46 -2.78 -17.20 -18.96
N VAL A 47 -2.68 -16.20 -19.84
CA VAL A 47 -3.62 -15.09 -19.89
C VAL A 47 -4.93 -15.59 -20.54
N PRO A 48 -6.10 -15.44 -19.87
CA PRO A 48 -7.37 -15.88 -20.43
C PRO A 48 -7.67 -15.21 -21.77
N ALA A 49 -8.13 -15.97 -22.75
CA ALA A 49 -8.59 -15.43 -24.02
C ALA A 49 -9.99 -14.79 -23.84
N LEU A 50 -10.04 -13.54 -23.38
CA LEU A 50 -11.27 -12.77 -23.33
C LEU A 50 -11.46 -11.99 -24.64
N GLN A 51 -12.61 -12.18 -25.28
CA GLN A 51 -13.01 -11.38 -26.43
C GLN A 51 -13.72 -10.10 -25.97
N THR A 52 -12.96 -9.07 -25.60
CA THR A 52 -13.44 -7.68 -25.65
C THR A 52 -12.32 -6.68 -25.42
N GLY A 53 -12.19 -5.73 -26.36
CA GLY A 53 -11.80 -4.34 -26.10
C GLY A 53 -10.47 -4.07 -25.42
N ALA A 54 -9.35 -4.46 -26.03
CA ALA A 54 -8.02 -3.88 -25.80
C ALA A 54 -7.68 -3.58 -24.33
N ALA A 55 -7.75 -4.58 -23.44
CA ALA A 55 -7.08 -4.48 -22.15
C ALA A 55 -5.59 -4.21 -22.44
N ALA A 56 -5.16 -2.96 -22.21
CA ALA A 56 -3.79 -2.53 -22.52
C ALA A 56 -2.75 -3.31 -21.70
N ASN A 57 -3.16 -3.83 -20.53
CA ASN A 57 -2.34 -4.62 -19.64
C ASN A 57 -2.92 -6.05 -19.48
N PRO A 58 -2.11 -7.13 -19.64
CA PRO A 58 -2.53 -8.51 -19.40
C PRO A 58 -3.15 -8.78 -18.02
N ILE A 59 -2.79 -7.99 -17.00
CA ILE A 59 -3.34 -8.13 -15.63
C ILE A 59 -4.84 -7.79 -15.62
N ASP A 60 -5.25 -6.78 -16.39
CA ASP A 60 -6.65 -6.32 -16.43
C ASP A 60 -7.58 -7.41 -16.97
N VAL A 61 -7.07 -8.30 -17.83
CA VAL A 61 -7.81 -9.46 -18.34
C VAL A 61 -8.26 -10.41 -17.21
N PHE A 62 -7.42 -10.61 -16.20
CA PHE A 62 -7.79 -11.45 -15.04
C PHE A 62 -8.86 -10.76 -14.18
N LEU A 63 -8.78 -9.44 -14.02
CA LEU A 63 -9.79 -8.66 -13.30
C LEU A 63 -11.13 -8.68 -14.04
N GLU A 64 -11.13 -8.42 -15.34
CA GLU A 64 -12.33 -8.48 -16.18
C GLU A 64 -13.00 -9.85 -16.14
N ARG A 65 -12.20 -10.93 -16.19
CA ARG A 65 -12.72 -12.30 -16.03
C ARG A 65 -13.49 -12.42 -14.73
N ARG A 66 -12.88 -11.99 -13.62
CA ARG A 66 -13.48 -12.13 -12.28
C ARG A 66 -14.73 -11.25 -12.11
N LEU A 67 -14.70 -10.03 -12.65
CA LEU A 67 -15.85 -9.13 -12.66
C LEU A 67 -17.03 -9.76 -13.42
N ARG A 68 -16.78 -10.31 -14.62
CA ARG A 68 -17.80 -10.98 -15.43
C ARG A 68 -18.38 -12.21 -14.74
N GLU A 69 -17.54 -13.07 -14.15
CA GLU A 69 -17.98 -14.22 -13.35
C GLU A 69 -18.86 -13.80 -12.17
N SER A 70 -18.63 -12.60 -11.63
CA SER A 70 -19.37 -12.04 -10.50
C SER A 70 -20.58 -11.18 -10.93
N GLY A 71 -20.85 -11.06 -12.23
CA GLY A 71 -21.92 -10.20 -12.75
C GLY A 71 -21.69 -8.69 -12.54
N LEU A 72 -20.44 -8.27 -12.32
CA LEU A 72 -20.05 -6.88 -12.09
C LEU A 72 -19.46 -6.26 -13.36
N VAL A 73 -19.52 -4.93 -13.43
CA VAL A 73 -18.91 -4.13 -14.49
C VAL A 73 -17.85 -3.23 -13.89
N ALA A 74 -16.73 -3.07 -14.59
CA ALA A 74 -15.67 -2.16 -14.18
C ALA A 74 -16.17 -0.72 -14.15
N LEU A 75 -15.75 0.05 -13.15
CA LEU A 75 -16.01 1.48 -13.11
C LEU A 75 -15.15 2.20 -14.14
N GLY A 76 -15.73 3.21 -14.78
CA GLY A 76 -14.99 4.08 -15.69
C GLY A 76 -13.92 4.90 -14.97
N ARG A 77 -13.02 5.49 -15.75
CA ARG A 77 -12.01 6.43 -15.24
C ARG A 77 -12.72 7.59 -14.55
N ALA A 78 -12.14 8.07 -13.44
CA ALA A 78 -12.62 9.26 -12.76
C ALA A 78 -12.64 10.48 -13.70
N ASP A 79 -13.49 11.47 -13.39
CA ASP A 79 -13.47 12.74 -14.10
C ASP A 79 -12.09 13.42 -13.94
N ARG A 80 -11.75 14.30 -14.89
CA ARG A 80 -10.41 14.89 -14.97
C ARG A 80 -10.04 15.67 -13.70
N ALA A 81 -10.96 16.42 -13.11
CA ALA A 81 -10.67 17.21 -11.91
C ALA A 81 -10.41 16.31 -10.70
N THR A 82 -11.23 15.27 -10.51
CA THR A 82 -11.04 14.26 -9.46
C THR A 82 -9.73 13.50 -9.66
N LEU A 83 -9.40 13.14 -10.90
CA LEU A 83 -8.18 12.43 -11.24
C LEU A 83 -6.93 13.26 -10.89
N LEU A 84 -6.91 14.55 -11.26
CA LEU A 84 -5.83 15.47 -10.92
C LEU A 84 -5.69 15.61 -9.40
N ARG A 85 -6.80 15.85 -8.70
CA ARG A 85 -6.78 16.00 -7.24
C ARG A 85 -6.20 14.77 -6.56
N ARG A 86 -6.63 13.56 -6.95
CA ARG A 86 -6.13 12.30 -6.38
C ARG A 86 -4.63 12.16 -6.58
N VAL A 87 -4.14 12.31 -7.82
CA VAL A 87 -2.72 12.12 -8.09
C VAL A 87 -1.83 13.13 -7.38
N THR A 88 -2.26 14.39 -7.24
CA THR A 88 -1.47 15.40 -6.49
C THR A 88 -1.38 15.04 -5.01
N PHE A 89 -2.50 14.64 -4.38
CA PHE A 89 -2.46 14.16 -2.99
C PHE A 89 -1.64 12.87 -2.84
N ASP A 90 -1.77 11.94 -3.80
CA ASP A 90 -1.12 10.63 -3.76
C ASP A 90 0.38 10.70 -4.06
N LEU A 91 0.88 11.76 -4.68
CA LEU A 91 2.31 11.91 -4.96
C LEU A 91 2.98 12.88 -4.01
N ILE A 92 2.38 14.06 -3.77
CA ILE A 92 3.01 15.14 -2.99
C ILE A 92 2.22 15.55 -1.74
N GLY A 93 1.03 15.01 -1.50
CA GLY A 93 0.23 15.30 -0.29
C GLY A 93 -0.47 16.65 -0.24
N LEU A 94 -0.35 17.46 -1.30
CA LEU A 94 -0.95 18.80 -1.40
C LEU A 94 -2.09 18.82 -2.43
N PRO A 95 -3.08 19.72 -2.28
CA PRO A 95 -4.07 19.94 -3.33
C PRO A 95 -3.44 20.62 -4.55
N PRO A 96 -3.96 20.39 -5.77
CA PRO A 96 -3.53 21.14 -6.95
C PRO A 96 -3.95 22.61 -6.84
N THR A 97 -3.16 23.50 -7.44
CA THR A 97 -3.50 24.93 -7.50
C THR A 97 -4.60 25.21 -8.54
N PRO A 98 -5.32 26.34 -8.44
CA PRO A 98 -6.32 26.73 -9.44
C PRO A 98 -5.76 26.77 -10.88
N ASP A 99 -4.52 27.26 -11.04
CA ASP A 99 -3.86 27.34 -12.35
C ASP A 99 -3.52 25.96 -12.92
N GLU A 100 -3.09 25.02 -12.06
CA GLU A 100 -2.84 23.64 -12.47
C GLU A 100 -4.12 22.93 -12.89
N ILE A 101 -5.23 23.17 -12.17
CA ILE A 101 -6.55 22.64 -12.53
C ILE A 101 -6.97 23.19 -13.89
N ALA A 102 -6.89 24.51 -14.09
CA ALA A 102 -7.28 25.14 -15.34
C ALA A 102 -6.41 24.64 -16.51
N SER A 103 -5.09 24.56 -16.31
CA SER A 103 -4.16 24.05 -17.31
C SER A 103 -4.49 22.61 -17.71
N PHE A 104 -4.65 21.72 -16.74
CA PHE A 104 -4.96 20.31 -17.01
C PHE A 104 -6.35 20.11 -17.62
N LEU A 105 -7.37 20.88 -17.22
CA LEU A 105 -8.71 20.75 -17.78
C LEU A 105 -8.78 21.24 -19.24
N ASN A 106 -7.96 22.22 -19.61
CA ASN A 106 -7.90 22.74 -20.99
C ASN A 106 -6.95 21.94 -21.90
N ASP A 107 -6.13 21.07 -21.34
CA ASP A 107 -5.17 20.25 -22.09
C ASP A 107 -5.83 18.97 -22.65
N ALA A 108 -6.19 19.02 -23.93
CA ALA A 108 -6.82 17.91 -24.64
C ALA A 108 -5.84 16.86 -25.19
N ALA A 109 -4.53 17.01 -24.96
CA ALA A 109 -3.57 16.04 -25.45
C ALA A 109 -3.78 14.66 -24.80
N PRO A 110 -3.61 13.56 -25.55
CA PRO A 110 -3.79 12.22 -25.00
C PRO A 110 -2.82 11.91 -23.85
N GLU A 111 -1.64 12.53 -23.85
CA GLU A 111 -0.59 12.37 -22.84
C GLU A 111 -0.57 13.47 -21.75
N ALA A 112 -1.65 14.27 -21.64
CA ALA A 112 -1.75 15.35 -20.66
C ALA A 112 -1.63 14.86 -19.21
N PHE A 113 -2.15 13.68 -18.91
CA PHE A 113 -2.12 13.12 -17.56
C PHE A 113 -0.72 12.63 -17.18
N GLU A 114 -0.05 11.98 -18.11
CA GLU A 114 1.31 11.47 -17.99
C GLU A 114 2.28 12.62 -17.70
N ARG A 115 2.14 13.75 -18.42
CA ARG A 115 2.92 14.97 -18.13
C ARG A 115 2.70 15.51 -16.72
N VAL A 116 1.48 15.46 -16.21
CA VAL A 116 1.20 15.86 -14.82
C VAL A 116 1.93 14.94 -13.85
N VAL A 117 1.87 13.62 -14.07
CA VAL A 117 2.56 12.63 -13.24
C VAL A 117 4.07 12.88 -13.26
N ASP A 118 4.68 13.02 -14.43
CA ASP A 118 6.12 13.26 -14.58
C ASP A 118 6.57 14.52 -13.83
N ARG A 119 5.80 15.61 -13.95
CA ARG A 119 6.04 16.86 -13.24
C ARG A 119 5.95 16.69 -11.72
N LEU A 120 4.98 15.93 -11.23
CA LEU A 120 4.80 15.68 -9.80
C LEU A 120 5.93 14.80 -9.24
N LEU A 121 6.34 13.77 -9.98
CA LEU A 121 7.47 12.91 -9.60
C LEU A 121 8.81 13.67 -9.59
N ALA A 122 8.96 14.65 -10.48
CA ALA A 122 10.13 15.53 -10.51
C ALA A 122 10.11 16.64 -9.44
N SER A 123 9.01 16.82 -8.70
CA SER A 123 8.87 17.85 -7.68
C SER A 123 9.72 17.53 -6.44
N PRO A 124 10.42 18.52 -5.84
CA PRO A 124 11.11 18.33 -4.56
C PRO A 124 10.20 17.79 -3.44
N CYS A 125 8.92 18.20 -3.44
CA CYS A 125 7.92 17.76 -2.46
C CYS A 125 7.60 16.26 -2.53
N TYR A 126 7.88 15.59 -3.65
CA TYR A 126 7.69 14.15 -3.77
C TYR A 126 8.61 13.38 -2.80
N GLY A 127 9.88 13.79 -2.73
CA GLY A 127 10.87 13.18 -1.84
C GLY A 127 10.50 13.30 -0.35
N GLU A 128 9.84 14.40 0.04
CA GLU A 128 9.41 14.63 1.43
C GLU A 128 8.36 13.63 1.91
N ARG A 129 7.51 13.09 1.01
CA ARG A 129 6.48 12.09 1.34
C ARG A 129 6.98 10.65 1.26
N TRP A 130 7.91 10.35 0.34
CA TRP A 130 8.36 8.97 0.07
C TRP A 130 9.63 8.55 0.81
N GLY A 131 10.40 9.50 1.36
CA GLY A 131 11.61 9.23 2.13
C GLY A 131 11.41 9.04 3.64
N GLN A 132 10.16 8.90 4.13
CA GLN A 132 9.85 8.68 5.55
C GLN A 132 9.62 7.21 5.89
#